data_AF-A0A4R1UN23-F1
#
_entry.id   AF-A0A4R1UN23-F1
#
_cell.length_a   1.000
_cell.length_b   1.000
_cell.length_c   1.000
_cell.angle_alpha   90.00
_cell.angle_beta   90.00
_cell.angle_gamma   90.00
#
_symmetry.space_group_name_H-M   'P 1'
#
loop_
_entity.id
_entity.type
_entity.pdbx_description
1 polymer ?
#
loop_
_entity_poly.entity_id
_entity_poly.type
_entity_poly.pdbx_seq_one_letter_code
_entity_poly.pdbx_strand_id
1 'polypeptide(L)'
;MAFDTHVLELLSPVVVVVTAVVIGGWIFNNWLRMRHGYPLENSWGRAIYPKDDGQAQARVQLLTQENAQLRAEIGSIKDRLASVERIVTDQGYDVARQIESLRDARHEVTQQ
;
A
#
# COMPACT_ATOMS: atom_id res chain seq x y z
N MET A 1 49.89 -21.47 34.20
CA MET A 1 50.40 -20.66 33.06
C MET A 1 50.55 -19.24 33.56
N ALA A 2 51.73 -18.90 34.09
CA ALA A 2 52.03 -17.50 34.42
C ALA A 2 52.26 -16.78 33.09
N PHE A 3 51.41 -15.84 32.75
CA PHE A 3 51.66 -14.98 31.60
C PHE A 3 52.79 -14.03 31.98
N ASP A 4 53.94 -14.15 31.32
CA ASP A 4 55.08 -13.25 31.56
C ASP A 4 54.67 -11.81 31.22
N THR A 5 54.85 -10.92 32.19
CA THR A 5 54.48 -9.49 32.08
C THR A 5 55.19 -8.80 30.90
N HIS A 6 56.38 -9.27 30.53
CA HIS A 6 57.12 -8.80 29.36
C HIS A 6 56.43 -9.11 28.03
N VAL A 7 55.74 -10.24 27.92
CA VAL A 7 54.96 -10.60 26.72
C VAL A 7 53.75 -9.67 26.58
N LEU A 8 53.14 -9.30 27.69
CA LEU A 8 52.04 -8.32 27.76
C LEU A 8 52.48 -6.92 27.34
N GLU A 9 53.65 -6.45 27.78
CA GLU A 9 54.19 -5.14 27.39
C GLU A 9 54.51 -5.05 25.90
N LEU A 10 55.06 -6.13 25.33
CA LEU A 10 55.41 -6.19 23.90
C LEU A 10 54.16 -6.23 22.99
N LEU A 11 53.09 -6.90 23.43
CA LEU A 11 51.87 -7.08 22.62
C LEU A 11 50.80 -6.00 22.87
N SER A 12 50.82 -5.34 24.03
CA SER A 12 49.91 -4.24 24.41
C SER A 12 49.65 -3.22 23.30
N PRO A 13 50.67 -2.57 22.70
CA PRO A 13 50.42 -1.54 21.69
C PRO A 13 49.72 -2.08 20.44
N VAL A 14 50.06 -3.31 20.03
CA VAL A 14 49.42 -3.96 18.87
C VAL A 14 47.94 -4.24 19.18
N VAL A 15 47.64 -4.74 20.38
CA VAL A 15 46.26 -5.02 20.81
C VAL A 15 45.42 -3.74 20.83
N VAL A 16 45.96 -2.63 21.32
CA VAL A 16 45.25 -1.34 21.34
C VAL A 16 44.94 -0.85 19.93
N VAL A 17 45.91 -0.89 19.02
CA VAL A 17 45.73 -0.45 17.63
C VAL A 17 44.69 -1.31 16.92
N VAL A 18 44.77 -2.63 17.04
CA VAL A 18 43.81 -3.55 16.41
C VAL A 18 42.40 -3.29 16.95
N THR A 19 42.25 -3.12 18.26
CA THR A 19 40.95 -2.84 18.88
C THR A 19 40.35 -1.53 18.38
N ALA A 20 41.15 -0.48 18.27
CA ALA A 20 40.70 0.81 17.75
C ALA A 20 40.25 0.72 16.28
N VAL A 21 40.98 -0.03 15.44
CA VAL A 21 40.62 -0.24 14.03
C VAL A 21 39.33 -1.04 13.89
N VAL A 22 39.12 -2.08 14.70
CA VAL A 22 37.89 -2.88 14.68
C VAL A 22 36.67 -2.03 15.05
N ILE A 23 36.76 -1.23 16.12
CA ILE A 23 35.68 -0.33 16.54
C ILE A 23 35.42 0.72 15.47
N GLY A 24 36.47 1.33 14.92
CA GLY A 24 36.38 2.31 13.83
C GLY A 24 35.71 1.72 12.59
N GLY A 25 36.07 0.50 12.19
CA GLY A 25 35.47 -0.22 11.08
C GLY A 25 33.98 -0.50 11.29
N TRP A 26 33.58 -0.88 12.50
CA TRP A 26 32.16 -1.11 12.83
C TRP A 26 31.33 0.17 12.79
N ILE A 27 31.86 1.27 13.34
CA ILE A 27 31.21 2.59 13.29
C ILE A 27 31.10 3.07 11.85
N PHE A 28 32.17 2.96 11.06
CA PHE A 28 32.20 3.36 9.66
C PHE A 28 31.19 2.55 8.82
N ASN A 29 31.12 1.23 9.03
CA ASN A 29 30.14 0.37 8.38
C ASN A 29 28.69 0.75 8.76
N ASN A 30 28.42 1.05 10.03
CA ASN A 30 27.11 1.56 10.45
C ASN A 30 26.80 2.92 9.83
N TRP A 31 27.77 3.84 9.80
CA TRP A 31 27.61 5.15 9.19
C TRP A 31 27.30 5.06 7.69
N LEU A 32 28.00 4.18 6.97
CA LEU A 32 27.77 3.92 5.56
C LEU A 32 26.34 3.40 5.33
N ARG A 33 25.89 2.42 6.13
CA ARG A 33 24.53 1.85 6.03
C ARG A 33 23.45 2.89 6.31
N MET A 34 23.64 3.73 7.33
CA MET A 34 22.73 4.85 7.63
C MET A 34 22.66 5.85 6.48
N ARG A 35 23.80 6.21 5.88
CA ARG A 35 23.86 7.19 4.78
C ARG A 35 23.27 6.65 3.47
N HIS A 36 23.35 5.34 3.23
CA HIS A 36 22.82 4.70 2.01
C HIS A 36 21.40 4.13 2.18
N GLY A 37 20.75 4.36 3.33
CA GLY A 37 19.36 3.99 3.53
C GLY A 37 19.11 2.48 3.66
N TYR A 38 20.13 1.70 4.00
CA TYR A 38 19.91 0.30 4.35
C TYR A 38 19.23 0.21 5.72
N PRO A 39 18.22 -0.64 5.88
CA PRO A 39 17.53 -0.75 7.16
C PRO A 39 18.52 -1.19 8.23
N LEU A 40 18.51 -0.49 9.36
CA LEU A 40 19.23 -0.93 10.55
C LEU A 40 18.44 -2.14 11.08
N GLU A 41 18.94 -3.34 10.81
CA GLU A 41 18.35 -4.56 11.35
C GLU A 41 18.48 -4.55 12.87
N ASN A 42 17.39 -4.82 13.57
CA ASN A 42 17.49 -5.25 14.96
C ASN A 42 18.04 -6.68 15.01
N SER A 43 18.44 -7.13 16.21
CA SER A 43 19.03 -8.46 16.46
C SER A 43 18.15 -9.67 16.09
N TRP A 44 16.99 -9.44 15.45
CA TRP A 44 15.98 -10.43 15.06
C TRP A 44 15.53 -10.27 13.59
N GLY A 45 16.37 -9.65 12.74
CA GLY A 45 16.17 -9.64 11.29
C GLY A 45 14.97 -8.82 10.80
N ARG A 46 14.44 -7.91 11.62
CA ARG A 46 13.43 -6.95 11.17
C ARG A 46 14.11 -5.63 10.86
N ALA A 47 13.95 -5.20 9.61
CA ALA A 47 14.33 -3.87 9.15
C ALA A 47 13.63 -2.79 9.98
N ILE A 48 14.38 -2.06 10.82
CA ILE A 48 13.88 -0.82 11.40
C ILE A 48 14.04 0.24 10.31
N TYR A 49 12.96 0.51 9.60
CA TYR A 49 12.86 1.76 8.85
C TYR A 49 12.83 2.90 9.89
N PRO A 50 13.74 3.88 9.81
CA PRO A 50 13.55 5.13 10.54
C PRO A 50 12.24 5.70 10.03
N LYS A 51 11.21 5.62 10.87
CA LYS A 51 9.89 6.10 10.53
C LYS A 51 9.99 7.62 10.38
N ASP A 52 9.86 8.08 9.15
CA ASP A 52 9.48 9.47 8.85
C ASP A 52 8.00 9.63 9.27
N ASP A 53 7.75 9.52 10.58
CA ASP A 53 6.43 9.31 11.17
C ASP A 53 5.45 10.45 10.83
N GLY A 54 5.95 11.66 10.59
CA GLY A 54 5.13 12.80 10.16
C GLY A 54 4.67 12.70 8.71
N GLN A 55 5.58 12.44 7.78
CA GLN A 55 5.28 12.38 6.36
C GLN A 55 4.50 11.13 5.97
N ALA A 56 4.80 9.98 6.60
CA ALA A 56 4.07 8.75 6.40
C ALA A 56 2.62 8.87 6.90
N GLN A 57 2.40 9.44 8.09
CA GLN A 57 1.05 9.68 8.60
C GLN A 57 0.28 10.71 7.77
N ALA A 58 0.92 11.79 7.32
CA ALA A 58 0.30 12.75 6.42
C ALA A 58 -0.13 12.09 5.09
N ARG A 59 0.73 11.26 4.49
CA ARG A 59 0.39 10.51 3.28
C ARG A 59 -0.76 9.53 3.51
N VAL A 60 -0.77 8.81 4.64
CA VAL A 60 -1.88 7.91 4.99
C VAL A 60 -3.20 8.68 5.14
N GLN A 61 -3.18 9.87 5.76
CA GLN A 61 -4.36 10.71 5.86
C GLN A 61 -4.86 11.20 4.50
N LEU A 62 -3.96 11.67 3.62
CA LEU A 62 -4.30 12.08 2.25
C LEU A 62 -4.89 10.91 1.44
N LEU A 63 -4.24 9.75 1.47
CA LEU A 63 -4.75 8.54 0.79
C LEU A 63 -6.10 8.10 1.35
N THR A 64 -6.33 8.24 2.66
CA THR A 64 -7.60 7.90 3.29
C THR A 64 -8.72 8.85 2.83
N GLN A 65 -8.40 10.14 2.66
CA GLN A 65 -9.34 11.12 2.10
C GLN A 65 -9.66 10.83 0.63
N GLU A 66 -8.65 10.53 -0.19
CA GLU A 66 -8.85 10.12 -1.59
C GLU A 66 -9.73 8.87 -1.70
N ASN A 67 -9.48 7.87 -0.84
CA ASN A 67 -10.32 6.67 -0.79
C ASN A 67 -11.77 6.97 -0.38
N ALA A 68 -12.00 7.91 0.54
CA ALA A 68 -13.34 8.34 0.92
C ALA A 68 -14.05 9.04 -0.25
N GLN A 69 -13.35 9.91 -0.97
CA GLN A 69 -13.87 10.60 -2.16
C GLN A 69 -14.22 9.61 -3.28
N LEU A 70 -13.32 8.68 -3.60
CA LEU A 70 -13.56 7.64 -4.61
C LEU A 70 -14.78 6.78 -4.27
N ARG A 71 -14.98 6.45 -2.99
CA ARG A 71 -16.16 5.69 -2.54
C ARG A 71 -17.45 6.48 -2.73
N ALA A 72 -17.43 7.79 -2.47
CA ALA A 72 -18.58 8.66 -2.73
C ALA A 72 -18.88 8.76 -4.24
N GLU A 73 -17.84 8.91 -5.07
CA GLU A 73 -17.99 8.98 -6.52
C GLU A 73 -18.56 7.66 -7.09
N ILE A 74 -18.02 6.52 -6.66
CA ILE A 74 -18.55 5.19 -7.00
C ILE A 74 -20.01 5.04 -6.54
N GLY A 75 -20.36 5.57 -5.37
CA GLY A 75 -21.75 5.60 -4.89
C GLY A 75 -22.67 6.32 -5.87
N SER A 76 -22.30 7.55 -6.28
CA SER A 76 -23.10 8.32 -7.23
C SER A 76 -23.23 7.66 -8.60
N ILE A 77 -22.18 6.96 -9.07
CA ILE A 77 -22.23 6.20 -10.32
C ILE A 77 -23.19 5.01 -10.18
N LYS A 78 -23.16 4.30 -9.04
CA LYS A 78 -24.10 3.20 -8.77
C LYS A 78 -25.55 3.67 -8.75
N ASP A 79 -25.85 4.80 -8.12
CA ASP A 79 -27.21 5.35 -8.08
C ASP A 79 -27.72 5.68 -9.50
N ARG A 80 -26.85 6.24 -10.34
CA ARG A 80 -27.17 6.52 -11.75
C ARG A 80 -27.36 5.23 -12.54
N LEU A 81 -26.52 4.22 -12.33
CA LEU A 81 -26.68 2.91 -12.97
C LEU A 81 -28.00 2.24 -12.59
N ALA A 82 -28.40 2.28 -11.32
CA ALA A 82 -29.69 1.76 -10.87
C ALA A 82 -30.86 2.51 -11.54
N SER A 83 -30.75 3.83 -11.71
CA SER A 83 -31.74 4.63 -12.43
C SER A 83 -31.82 4.22 -13.91
N VAL A 84 -30.68 3.99 -14.57
CA VAL A 84 -30.62 3.51 -15.95
C VAL A 84 -31.22 2.09 -16.07
N GLU A 85 -30.89 1.19 -15.15
CA GLU A 85 -31.43 -0.17 -15.10
C GLU A 85 -32.96 -0.15 -15.01
N ARG A 86 -33.50 0.71 -14.15
CA ARG A 86 -34.95 0.91 -14.03
C ARG A 86 -35.58 1.44 -15.32
N ILE A 87 -34.98 2.43 -15.97
CA ILE A 87 -35.51 2.98 -17.24
C ILE A 87 -35.53 1.91 -18.33
N VAL A 88 -34.41 1.21 -18.53
CA VAL A 88 -34.29 0.20 -19.58
C VAL A 88 -35.24 -0.96 -19.33
N THR A 89 -35.39 -1.40 -18.08
CA THR A 89 -36.29 -2.48 -17.70
C THR A 89 -37.75 -2.07 -17.85
N ASP A 90 -38.16 -0.94 -17.25
CA ASP A 90 -39.55 -0.48 -17.30
C ASP A 90 -40.00 -0.18 -18.74
N GLN A 91 -39.17 0.49 -19.56
CA GLN A 91 -39.52 0.76 -20.96
C GLN A 91 -39.59 -0.51 -21.82
N GLY A 92 -38.74 -1.51 -21.57
CA GLY A 92 -38.78 -2.78 -22.30
C GLY A 92 -40.12 -3.50 -22.14
N TYR A 93 -40.66 -3.55 -20.91
CA TYR A 93 -41.98 -4.13 -20.64
C TYR A 93 -43.11 -3.31 -21.26
N ASP A 94 -43.01 -1.98 -21.26
CA ASP A 94 -44.08 -1.11 -21.78
C ASP A 94 -44.21 -1.21 -23.31
N VAL A 95 -43.08 -1.22 -24.03
CA VAL A 95 -43.07 -1.40 -25.49
C VAL A 95 -43.58 -2.79 -25.87
N ALA A 96 -43.18 -3.85 -25.16
CA ALA A 96 -43.67 -5.20 -25.43
C ALA A 96 -45.20 -5.30 -25.28
N ARG A 97 -45.76 -4.68 -24.24
CA ARG A 97 -47.22 -4.61 -24.04
C ARG A 97 -47.93 -3.82 -25.14
N GLN A 98 -47.35 -2.70 -25.58
CA GLN A 98 -47.89 -1.92 -26.69
C GLN A 98 -47.85 -2.67 -28.03
N ILE A 99 -46.83 -3.49 -28.26
CA ILE A 99 -46.75 -4.34 -29.47
C ILE A 99 -47.87 -5.39 -29.45
N GLU A 100 -48.09 -6.05 -28.32
CA GLU A 100 -49.13 -7.09 -28.22
C GLU A 100 -50.52 -6.49 -28.40
N SER A 101 -50.81 -5.33 -27.80
CA SER A 101 -52.11 -4.67 -28.00
C SER A 101 -52.37 -4.25 -29.45
N LEU A 102 -51.34 -3.78 -30.16
CA LEU A 102 -51.42 -3.47 -31.59
C LEU A 102 -51.60 -4.73 -32.45
N ARG A 103 -51.00 -5.85 -32.04
CA ARG A 103 -51.16 -7.15 -32.72
C ARG A 103 -52.58 -7.70 -32.54
N ASP A 104 -53.12 -7.66 -31.33
CA ASP A 104 -54.50 -8.08 -31.03
C ASP A 104 -55.51 -7.25 -31.82
N ALA A 105 -55.39 -5.92 -31.80
CA ALA A 105 -56.24 -5.03 -32.56
C ALA A 105 -56.21 -5.31 -34.09
N ARG A 106 -55.03 -5.65 -34.63
CA ARG A 106 -54.92 -6.06 -36.05
C ARG A 106 -55.63 -7.38 -36.33
N HIS A 107 -55.56 -8.35 -35.42
CA HIS A 107 -56.24 -9.64 -35.57
C HIS A 107 -57.76 -9.47 -35.57
N GLU A 108 -58.31 -8.61 -34.71
CA GLU A 108 -59.74 -8.28 -34.69
C GLU A 108 -60.21 -7.66 -36.03
N VAL A 109 -59.45 -6.70 -36.57
CA VAL A 109 -59.76 -6.07 -37.87
C VAL A 109 -59.74 -7.05 -39.04
N THR A 110 -58.91 -8.09 -38.98
CA THR A 110 -58.78 -9.07 -40.08
C THR A 110 -59.89 -10.15 -40.06
N GLN A 111 -60.66 -10.26 -38.97
CA GLN A 111 -61.76 -11.23 -38.84
C GLN A 111 -63.16 -10.66 -39.10
N GLN A 112 -63.27 -9.36 -39.41
CA GLN A 112 -64.51 -8.71 -39.88
C GLN A 112 -64.54 -8.62 -41.41
#